data_AF-A0A5Y2QMA3-F1
#
_entry.id   AF-A0A5Y2QMA3-F1
#
_cell.length_a   1.000
_cell.length_b   1.000
_cell.length_c   1.000
_cell.angle_alpha   90.00
_cell.angle_beta   90.00
_cell.angle_gamma   90.00
#
_symmetry.space_group_name_H-M   'P 1'
#
loop_
_entity.id
_entity.type
_entity.pdbx_description
1 polymer ?
#
loop_
_entity_poly.entity_id
_entity_poly.type
_entity_poly.pdbx_seq_one_letter_code
_entity_poly.pdbx_strand_id
1 'polypeptide(L)'
;MLMLKNVKKIAGALSLGCLLISMNALADIVISGTRIVYDANKKDVSIRLENKGSRPLLVQSWLDTGNDNVDPSQIKVPFTATPPVSRVEPKRGQTVKITYTSATPLPTDRESVYWFNVLEVPPKVSNNAEENKNLLQLAFRTRIKLFYRPTGLPGEPYEAVKKMKWQVKPQSGGVVIQASNPTPYHVSFNGATLEANGKKYSIAVSMVAPFSQADFAVKNLNGSVSTGKVNYQIINDFGGTIDGSASL
;
A
#
# COMPACT_ATOMS: atom_id res chain seq x y z
N MET A 1 57.12 -3.36 5.44
CA MET A 1 56.14 -2.28 5.13
C MET A 1 55.27 -2.57 3.88
N LEU A 2 55.77 -3.27 2.85
CA LEU A 2 54.97 -3.64 1.66
C LEU A 2 53.83 -4.64 1.95
N MET A 3 54.07 -5.66 2.80
CA MET A 3 53.04 -6.69 3.09
C MET A 3 51.78 -6.14 3.77
N LEU A 4 51.91 -5.17 4.70
CA LEU A 4 50.75 -4.55 5.36
C LEU A 4 49.85 -3.74 4.39
N LYS A 5 50.41 -3.18 3.31
CA LYS A 5 49.64 -2.44 2.30
C LYS A 5 48.78 -3.38 1.45
N ASN A 6 49.24 -4.60 1.18
CA ASN A 6 48.48 -5.59 0.43
C ASN A 6 47.33 -6.19 1.24
N VAL A 7 47.52 -6.41 2.55
CA VAL A 7 46.45 -6.89 3.45
C VAL A 7 45.30 -5.87 3.56
N LYS A 8 45.61 -4.57 3.65
CA LYS A 8 44.57 -3.52 3.67
C LYS A 8 43.79 -3.40 2.35
N LYS A 9 44.45 -3.61 1.20
CA LYS A 9 43.79 -3.64 -0.12
C LYS A 9 42.89 -4.87 -0.30
N ILE A 10 43.34 -6.03 0.17
CA ILE A 10 42.55 -7.28 0.14
C ILE A 10 41.35 -7.17 1.09
N ALA A 11 41.53 -6.63 2.30
CA ALA A 11 40.43 -6.40 3.24
C ALA A 11 39.41 -5.38 2.71
N GLY A 12 39.86 -4.31 2.04
CA GLY A 12 38.96 -3.35 1.39
C GLY A 12 38.16 -3.94 0.23
N ALA A 13 38.79 -4.79 -0.58
CA ALA A 13 38.12 -5.50 -1.68
C ALA A 13 37.10 -6.54 -1.18
N LEU A 14 37.40 -7.23 -0.07
CA LEU A 14 36.49 -8.19 0.55
C LEU A 14 35.27 -7.51 1.17
N SER A 15 35.45 -6.37 1.84
CA SER A 15 34.36 -5.57 2.40
C SER A 15 33.46 -4.93 1.33
N LEU A 16 34.02 -4.52 0.19
CA LEU A 16 33.24 -4.00 -0.94
C LEU A 16 32.45 -5.11 -1.66
N GLY A 17 33.00 -6.33 -1.71
CA GLY A 17 32.30 -7.51 -2.24
C GLY A 17 31.08 -7.91 -1.41
N CYS A 18 31.16 -7.86 -0.07
CA CYS A 18 30.03 -8.19 0.81
C CYS A 18 28.86 -7.19 0.73
N LEU A 19 29.12 -5.93 0.40
CA LEU A 19 28.07 -4.90 0.22
C LEU A 19 27.25 -5.09 -1.06
N LEU A 20 27.77 -5.82 -2.04
CA LEU A 20 27.09 -6.09 -3.32
C LEU A 20 26.15 -7.30 -3.27
N ILE A 21 26.12 -8.05 -2.15
CA ILE A 21 25.24 -9.20 -1.94
C ILE A 21 24.03 -8.78 -1.10
N SER A 22 23.31 -7.75 -1.54
CA SER A 22 22.02 -7.40 -0.95
C SER A 22 21.02 -8.46 -1.37
N MET A 23 20.72 -9.42 -0.49
CA MET A 23 19.64 -10.37 -0.73
C MET A 23 18.32 -9.60 -0.66
N ASN A 24 17.66 -9.44 -1.81
CA ASN A 24 16.30 -8.91 -1.85
C ASN A 24 15.39 -9.90 -1.14
N ALA A 25 14.78 -9.49 -0.03
CA ALA A 25 13.67 -10.22 0.57
C ALA A 25 12.44 -10.02 -0.33
N LEU A 26 12.11 -11.03 -1.12
CA LEU A 26 10.91 -11.04 -1.95
C LEU A 26 9.84 -11.86 -1.22
N ALA A 27 8.66 -11.28 -1.02
CA ALA A 27 7.49 -12.06 -0.66
C ALA A 27 7.19 -13.04 -1.80
N ASP A 28 6.93 -14.29 -1.46
CA ASP A 28 6.74 -15.34 -2.45
C ASP A 28 5.33 -15.27 -3.06
N ILE A 29 4.32 -14.85 -2.28
CA ILE A 29 2.94 -14.65 -2.74
C ILE A 29 2.75 -13.26 -3.32
N VAL A 30 2.43 -13.22 -4.60
CA VAL A 30 2.06 -12.01 -5.34
C VAL A 30 0.55 -11.93 -5.49
N ILE A 31 -0.02 -10.76 -5.18
CA ILE A 31 -1.43 -10.45 -5.44
C ILE A 31 -1.55 -9.85 -6.85
N SER A 32 -2.48 -10.36 -7.66
CA SER A 32 -2.78 -9.78 -8.97
C SER A 32 -3.51 -8.44 -8.82
N GLY A 33 -2.74 -7.36 -8.87
CA GLY A 33 -3.22 -5.99 -8.73
C GLY A 33 -2.76 -5.33 -7.42
N THR A 34 -2.81 -4.01 -7.37
CA THR A 34 -2.38 -3.21 -6.20
C THR A 34 -3.55 -2.65 -5.39
N ARG A 35 -4.78 -2.88 -5.86
CA ARG A 35 -6.04 -2.50 -5.21
C ARG A 35 -7.19 -3.30 -5.80
N ILE A 36 -8.32 -3.31 -5.08
CA ILE A 36 -9.55 -4.01 -5.47
C ILE A 36 -10.68 -2.99 -5.53
N VAL A 37 -11.44 -2.98 -6.62
CA VAL A 37 -12.71 -2.27 -6.69
C VAL A 37 -13.83 -3.30 -6.62
N TYR A 38 -14.69 -3.17 -5.62
CA TYR A 38 -15.90 -3.96 -5.44
C TYR A 38 -17.09 -3.08 -5.81
N ASP A 39 -17.65 -3.27 -7.00
CA ASP A 39 -18.88 -2.59 -7.40
C ASP A 39 -20.08 -3.18 -6.66
N ALA A 40 -20.93 -2.33 -6.07
CA ALA A 40 -22.07 -2.76 -5.25
C ALA A 40 -23.11 -3.61 -6.01
N ASN A 41 -23.14 -3.56 -7.34
CA ASN A 41 -24.01 -4.39 -8.17
C ASN A 41 -23.45 -5.80 -8.45
N LYS A 42 -22.23 -6.11 -7.98
CA LYS A 42 -21.61 -7.42 -8.13
C LYS A 42 -21.88 -8.25 -6.89
N LYS A 43 -22.11 -9.55 -7.11
CA LYS A 43 -22.21 -10.52 -6.02
C LYS A 43 -20.85 -10.77 -5.36
N ASP A 44 -19.80 -10.81 -6.16
CA ASP A 44 -18.44 -11.06 -5.68
C ASP A 44 -17.39 -10.44 -6.60
N VAL A 45 -16.17 -10.29 -6.08
CA VAL A 45 -14.96 -9.98 -6.85
C VAL A 45 -13.92 -11.07 -6.59
N SER A 46 -13.17 -11.46 -7.61
CA SER A 46 -12.16 -12.52 -7.52
C SER A 46 -10.77 -11.94 -7.68
N ILE A 47 -9.86 -12.30 -6.76
CA ILE A 47 -8.46 -11.87 -6.77
C ILE A 47 -7.56 -13.10 -6.86
N ARG A 48 -6.61 -13.06 -7.78
CA ARG A 48 -5.64 -14.13 -7.98
C ARG A 48 -4.41 -13.88 -7.12
N LEU A 49 -3.98 -14.91 -6.41
CA LEU A 49 -2.72 -14.99 -5.68
C LEU A 49 -1.81 -15.98 -6.41
N GLU A 50 -0.52 -15.67 -6.52
CA GLU A 50 0.46 -16.54 -7.16
C GLU A 50 1.69 -16.72 -6.28
N ASN A 51 2.05 -17.97 -6.00
CA ASN A 51 3.31 -18.30 -5.36
C ASN A 51 4.42 -18.30 -6.40
N LYS A 52 5.21 -17.23 -6.43
CA LYS A 52 6.42 -17.09 -7.25
C LYS A 52 7.65 -17.71 -6.58
N GLY A 53 7.54 -18.21 -5.36
CA GLY A 53 8.58 -18.94 -4.65
C GLY A 53 8.86 -20.33 -5.19
N SER A 54 9.79 -21.03 -4.52
CA SER A 54 10.21 -22.41 -4.82
C SER A 54 9.69 -23.45 -3.83
N ARG A 55 8.95 -23.02 -2.80
CA ARG A 55 8.39 -23.87 -1.73
C ARG A 55 6.89 -23.64 -1.57
N PRO A 56 6.12 -24.65 -1.12
CA PRO A 56 4.71 -24.46 -0.81
C PRO A 56 4.55 -23.50 0.36
N LEU A 57 3.46 -22.74 0.39
CA LEU A 57 3.14 -21.78 1.44
C LEU A 57 1.72 -21.99 1.95
N LEU A 58 1.52 -21.82 3.26
CA LEU A 58 0.19 -21.62 3.79
C LEU A 58 -0.15 -20.13 3.65
N VAL A 59 -1.29 -19.83 3.05
CA VAL A 59 -1.72 -18.47 2.76
C VAL A 59 -3.05 -18.22 3.47
N GLN A 60 -3.07 -17.20 4.33
CA GLN A 60 -4.28 -16.71 4.97
C GLN A 60 -4.74 -15.42 4.30
N SER A 61 -6.05 -15.26 4.12
CA SER A 61 -6.64 -14.10 3.45
C SER A 61 -7.88 -13.61 4.19
N TRP A 62 -7.91 -12.31 4.50
CA TRP A 62 -9.01 -11.68 5.23
C TRP A 62 -9.13 -10.19 4.88
N LEU A 63 -10.25 -9.57 5.27
CA LEU A 63 -10.45 -8.13 5.15
C LEU A 63 -10.43 -7.47 6.52
N ASP A 64 -9.96 -6.22 6.58
CA ASP A 64 -10.03 -5.38 7.77
C ASP A 64 -10.28 -3.89 7.45
N THR A 65 -10.34 -3.06 8.50
CA THR A 65 -10.60 -1.61 8.42
C THR A 65 -9.34 -0.74 8.32
N GLY A 66 -8.16 -1.36 8.20
CA GLY A 66 -6.87 -0.69 8.06
C GLY A 66 -6.10 -0.48 9.36
N ASN A 67 -6.56 -1.05 10.48
CA ASN A 67 -5.80 -1.06 11.72
C ASN A 67 -4.96 -2.34 11.84
N ASP A 68 -3.66 -2.20 11.65
CA ASP A 68 -2.68 -3.29 11.56
C ASP A 68 -2.53 -4.08 12.88
N ASN A 69 -2.91 -3.45 14.00
CA ASN A 69 -2.71 -3.98 15.35
C ASN A 69 -3.89 -4.79 15.89
N VAL A 70 -4.99 -4.90 15.13
CA VAL A 70 -6.16 -5.67 15.56
C VAL A 70 -5.96 -7.14 15.21
N ASP A 71 -6.16 -8.01 16.20
CA ASP A 71 -6.20 -9.46 15.99
C ASP A 71 -7.25 -9.82 14.91
N PRO A 72 -6.88 -10.56 13.85
CA PRO A 72 -7.81 -11.00 12.80
C PRO A 72 -9.13 -11.60 13.29
N SER A 73 -9.14 -12.27 14.45
CA SER A 73 -10.35 -12.86 15.04
C SER A 73 -11.36 -11.84 15.56
N GLN A 74 -10.93 -10.60 15.82
CA GLN A 74 -11.77 -9.51 16.33
C GLN A 74 -12.29 -8.59 15.21
N ILE A 75 -11.86 -8.84 13.98
CA ILE A 75 -12.15 -7.95 12.86
C ILE A 75 -13.59 -8.14 12.40
N LYS A 76 -14.38 -7.06 12.51
CA LYS A 76 -15.76 -7.01 12.03
C LYS A 76 -15.82 -6.16 10.77
N VAL A 77 -15.96 -6.82 9.64
CA VAL A 77 -16.18 -6.20 8.33
C VAL A 77 -17.30 -6.93 7.60
N PRO A 78 -18.11 -6.25 6.78
CA PRO A 78 -19.24 -6.88 6.11
C PRO A 78 -18.79 -7.62 4.84
N PHE A 79 -17.66 -8.33 4.89
CA PHE A 79 -17.09 -9.05 3.76
C PHE A 79 -16.53 -10.41 4.19
N THR A 80 -16.56 -11.37 3.29
CA THR A 80 -15.86 -12.65 3.42
C THR A 80 -14.81 -12.80 2.32
N ALA A 81 -13.63 -13.33 2.65
CA ALA A 81 -12.63 -13.80 1.70
C ALA A 81 -12.60 -15.33 1.71
N THR A 82 -12.75 -15.98 0.56
CA THR A 82 -12.87 -17.44 0.46
C THR A 82 -11.99 -18.02 -0.65
N PRO A 83 -11.15 -19.04 -0.36
CA PRO A 83 -10.94 -19.63 0.97
C PRO A 83 -10.15 -18.68 1.88
N PRO A 84 -10.43 -18.64 3.20
CA PRO A 84 -9.69 -17.80 4.15
C PRO A 84 -8.29 -18.36 4.45
N VAL A 85 -8.08 -19.65 4.21
CA VAL A 85 -6.78 -20.33 4.34
C VAL A 85 -6.63 -21.30 3.18
N SER A 86 -5.45 -21.31 2.55
CA SER A 86 -5.13 -22.23 1.45
C SER A 86 -3.66 -22.61 1.46
N ARG A 87 -3.33 -23.82 1.01
CA ARG A 87 -1.95 -24.18 0.66
C ARG A 87 -1.73 -23.84 -0.81
N VAL A 88 -0.68 -23.08 -1.12
CA VAL A 88 -0.32 -22.71 -2.49
C VAL A 88 1.04 -23.30 -2.84
N GLU A 89 1.03 -24.25 -3.77
CA GLU A 89 2.25 -24.91 -4.26
C GLU A 89 3.19 -23.94 -4.99
N PRO A 90 4.50 -24.26 -5.08
CA PRO A 90 5.46 -23.47 -5.85
C PRO A 90 4.98 -23.22 -7.28
N LYS A 91 5.09 -21.99 -7.76
CA LYS A 91 4.71 -21.59 -9.13
C LYS A 91 3.24 -21.83 -9.48
N ARG A 92 2.38 -22.09 -8.48
CA ARG A 92 0.93 -22.22 -8.63
C ARG A 92 0.25 -20.98 -8.05
N GLY A 93 -1.06 -20.89 -8.24
CA GLY A 93 -1.84 -19.80 -7.68
C GLY A 93 -3.18 -20.26 -7.15
N GLN A 94 -3.75 -19.41 -6.31
CA GLN A 94 -5.05 -19.56 -5.66
C GLN A 94 -5.91 -18.35 -5.99
N THR A 95 -7.19 -18.57 -6.31
CA THR A 95 -8.14 -17.47 -6.45
C THR A 95 -8.92 -17.31 -5.15
N VAL A 96 -8.94 -16.10 -4.61
CA VAL A 96 -9.73 -15.72 -3.45
C VAL A 96 -10.95 -14.94 -3.93
N LYS A 97 -12.14 -15.41 -3.56
CA LYS A 97 -13.41 -14.74 -3.80
C LYS A 97 -13.75 -13.85 -2.61
N ILE A 98 -14.06 -12.58 -2.87
CA ILE A 98 -14.50 -11.60 -1.89
C ILE A 98 -15.97 -11.33 -2.11
N THR A 99 -16.79 -11.43 -1.07
CA THR A 99 -18.26 -11.24 -1.12
C THR A 99 -18.69 -10.27 -0.03
N TYR A 100 -19.49 -9.26 -0.37
CA TYR A 100 -20.17 -8.39 0.59
C TYR A 100 -21.31 -9.17 1.26
N THR A 101 -21.32 -9.24 2.58
CA THR A 101 -22.30 -10.02 3.34
C THR A 101 -23.53 -9.24 3.73
N SER A 102 -23.50 -7.92 3.55
CA SER A 102 -24.55 -7.01 4.02
C SER A 102 -24.84 -7.07 5.53
N ALA A 103 -23.94 -7.66 6.33
CA ALA A 103 -24.07 -7.71 7.80
C ALA A 103 -24.07 -6.31 8.43
N THR A 104 -23.39 -5.36 7.79
CA THR A 104 -23.46 -3.93 8.09
C THR A 104 -23.75 -3.18 6.78
N PRO A 105 -24.82 -2.38 6.70
CA PRO A 105 -25.09 -1.51 5.57
C PRO A 105 -23.93 -0.53 5.35
N LEU A 106 -23.53 -0.35 4.09
CA LEU A 106 -22.52 0.64 3.70
C LEU A 106 -23.19 1.89 3.12
N PRO A 107 -22.55 3.07 3.23
CA PRO A 107 -23.01 4.29 2.58
C PRO A 107 -23.26 4.07 1.08
N THR A 108 -24.32 4.69 0.57
CA THR A 108 -24.69 4.63 -0.85
C THR A 108 -24.29 5.90 -1.61
N ASP A 109 -23.89 6.95 -0.90
CA ASP A 109 -23.53 8.27 -1.43
C ASP A 109 -22.01 8.44 -1.65
N ARG A 110 -21.19 7.49 -1.20
CA ARG A 110 -19.72 7.52 -1.29
C ARG A 110 -19.10 6.14 -1.22
N GLU A 111 -17.86 6.04 -1.68
CA GLU A 111 -17.06 4.83 -1.48
C GLU A 111 -16.78 4.56 0.01
N SER A 112 -16.62 3.27 0.34
CA SER A 112 -16.03 2.81 1.60
C SER A 112 -14.70 2.10 1.32
N VAL A 113 -13.72 2.24 2.20
CA VAL A 113 -12.40 1.59 2.06
C VAL A 113 -12.17 0.54 3.14
N TYR A 114 -11.65 -0.59 2.71
CA TYR A 114 -11.19 -1.73 3.53
C TYR A 114 -9.80 -2.14 3.06
N TRP A 115 -9.18 -3.10 3.75
CA TRP A 115 -7.89 -3.67 3.36
C TRP A 115 -8.02 -5.16 3.19
N PHE A 116 -7.59 -5.66 2.04
CA PHE A 116 -7.41 -7.07 1.78
C PHE A 116 -5.99 -7.48 2.18
N ASN A 117 -5.92 -8.50 3.03
CA ASN A 117 -4.70 -9.00 3.63
C ASN A 117 -4.36 -10.36 3.08
N VAL A 118 -3.07 -10.58 2.85
CA VAL A 118 -2.51 -11.88 2.49
C VAL A 118 -1.30 -12.12 3.37
N LEU A 119 -1.41 -13.10 4.28
CA LEU A 119 -0.30 -13.56 5.12
C LEU A 119 0.22 -14.88 4.56
N GLU A 120 1.48 -14.89 4.15
CA GLU A 120 2.20 -16.12 3.79
C GLU A 120 2.97 -16.66 4.99
N VAL A 121 2.83 -17.96 5.23
CA VAL A 121 3.50 -18.67 6.30
C VAL A 121 4.30 -19.84 5.69
N PRO A 122 5.64 -19.83 5.78
CA PRO A 122 6.45 -20.93 5.29
C PRO A 122 6.24 -22.21 6.11
N PRO A 123 6.41 -23.39 5.50
CA PRO A 123 6.35 -24.64 6.23
C PRO A 123 7.48 -24.70 7.26
N LYS A 124 7.24 -25.41 8.36
CA LYS A 124 8.29 -25.71 9.32
C LYS A 124 9.40 -26.50 8.63
N VAL A 125 10.65 -26.17 8.96
CA VAL A 125 11.81 -26.93 8.49
C VAL A 125 11.77 -28.30 9.18
N SER A 126 11.57 -29.38 8.43
CA SER A 126 11.39 -30.73 8.96
C SER A 126 12.62 -31.63 8.80
N ASN A 127 13.80 -31.05 8.54
CA ASN A 127 15.02 -31.84 8.47
C ASN A 127 15.61 -32.01 9.87
N ASN A 128 15.71 -33.25 10.34
CA ASN A 128 16.27 -33.65 11.65
C ASN A 128 17.68 -33.06 11.94
N ALA A 129 18.40 -32.59 10.91
CA ALA A 129 19.69 -31.90 11.06
C ALA A 129 19.59 -30.44 11.59
N GLU A 130 18.37 -29.89 11.67
CA GLU A 130 18.11 -28.50 12.07
C GLU A 130 17.21 -28.40 13.33
N GLU A 131 16.72 -29.53 13.87
CA GLU A 131 15.83 -29.60 15.04
C GLU A 131 16.44 -29.00 16.32
N ASN A 132 17.77 -28.93 16.40
CA ASN A 132 18.51 -28.36 17.53
C ASN A 132 19.13 -26.98 17.23
N LYS A 133 18.68 -26.30 16.17
CA LYS A 133 19.14 -24.93 15.84
C LYS A 133 18.11 -23.89 16.26
N ASN A 134 18.60 -22.73 16.69
CA ASN A 134 17.76 -21.55 16.88
C ASN A 134 17.32 -21.03 15.50
N LEU A 135 16.12 -21.42 15.07
CA LEU A 135 15.56 -21.04 13.78
C LEU A 135 14.63 -19.82 13.93
N LEU A 136 14.91 -18.78 13.15
CA LEU A 136 13.99 -17.66 12.95
C LEU A 136 13.14 -17.96 11.70
N GLN A 137 11.82 -18.07 11.89
CA GLN A 137 10.86 -18.18 10.79
C GLN A 137 10.16 -16.84 10.60
N LEU A 138 10.20 -16.34 9.36
CA LEU A 138 9.56 -15.10 8.96
C LEU A 138 8.29 -15.40 8.17
N ALA A 139 7.21 -14.69 8.51
CA ALA A 139 5.97 -14.65 7.76
C ALA A 139 5.75 -13.22 7.25
N PHE A 140 5.24 -13.08 6.03
CA PHE A 140 5.05 -11.77 5.40
C PHE A 140 3.56 -11.48 5.18
N ARG A 141 3.12 -10.29 5.61
CA ARG A 141 1.76 -9.80 5.39
C ARG A 141 1.78 -8.69 4.34
N THR A 142 1.21 -8.97 3.18
CA THR A 142 0.95 -7.96 2.14
C THR A 142 -0.48 -7.49 2.26
N ARG A 143 -0.70 -6.18 2.10
CA ARG A 143 -2.04 -5.59 2.14
C ARG A 143 -2.28 -4.65 0.97
N ILE A 144 -3.48 -4.71 0.41
CA ILE A 144 -3.94 -3.78 -0.62
C ILE A 144 -5.31 -3.24 -0.24
N LYS A 145 -5.64 -2.04 -0.72
CA LYS A 145 -6.94 -1.41 -0.44
C LYS A 145 -8.04 -2.08 -1.26
N LEU A 146 -9.20 -2.26 -0.64
CA LEU A 146 -10.45 -2.61 -1.30
C LEU A 146 -11.41 -1.42 -1.19
N PHE A 147 -11.93 -0.96 -2.32
CA PHE A 147 -12.91 0.10 -2.40
C PHE A 147 -14.28 -0.50 -2.71
N TYR A 148 -15.21 -0.40 -1.77
CA TYR A 148 -16.61 -0.68 -2.05
C TYR A 148 -17.22 0.55 -2.70
N ARG A 149 -17.74 0.38 -3.92
CA ARG A 149 -18.25 1.46 -4.76
C ARG A 149 -19.76 1.29 -4.99
N PRO A 150 -20.60 2.13 -4.37
CA PRO A 150 -22.02 2.20 -4.67
C PRO A 150 -22.29 2.48 -6.16
N THR A 151 -23.42 1.98 -6.65
CA THR A 151 -23.91 2.32 -7.99
C THR A 151 -24.44 3.75 -8.03
N GLY A 152 -24.22 4.46 -9.14
CA GLY A 152 -24.83 5.77 -9.38
C GLY A 152 -24.15 6.94 -8.67
N LEU A 153 -22.91 6.77 -8.19
CA LEU A 153 -22.10 7.90 -7.74
C LEU A 153 -21.88 8.90 -8.88
N PRO A 154 -21.91 10.22 -8.61
CA PRO A 154 -21.72 11.23 -9.64
C PRO A 154 -20.27 11.33 -10.13
N GLY A 155 -20.12 11.41 -11.46
CA GLY A 155 -18.82 11.51 -12.14
C GLY A 155 -18.10 10.18 -12.24
N GLU A 156 -16.80 10.24 -12.55
CA GLU A 156 -15.95 9.05 -12.64
C GLU A 156 -14.75 9.15 -11.67
N PRO A 157 -14.24 8.03 -11.14
CA PRO A 157 -13.15 8.03 -10.15
C PRO A 157 -11.89 8.77 -10.65
N TYR A 158 -11.54 8.60 -11.92
CA TYR A 158 -10.35 9.23 -12.50
C TYR A 158 -10.48 10.76 -12.62
N GLU A 159 -11.71 11.30 -12.62
CA GLU A 159 -11.92 12.75 -12.64
C GLU A 159 -11.62 13.40 -11.29
N ALA A 160 -11.57 12.61 -10.20
CA ALA A 160 -11.28 13.14 -8.87
C ALA A 160 -9.94 13.87 -8.83
N VAL A 161 -8.96 13.46 -9.67
CA VAL A 161 -7.68 14.17 -9.82
C VAL A 161 -7.88 15.65 -10.10
N LYS A 162 -8.82 16.02 -10.98
CA LYS A 162 -9.04 17.42 -11.39
C LYS A 162 -9.85 18.21 -10.37
N LYS A 163 -10.58 17.53 -9.48
CA LYS A 163 -11.49 18.12 -8.51
C LYS A 163 -10.82 18.36 -7.15
N MET A 164 -9.64 17.78 -6.91
CA MET A 164 -8.87 18.02 -5.70
C MET A 164 -8.51 19.50 -5.54
N LYS A 165 -8.82 20.05 -4.37
CA LYS A 165 -8.44 21.41 -4.00
C LYS A 165 -7.30 21.37 -3.01
N TRP A 166 -6.39 22.33 -3.12
CA TRP A 166 -5.19 22.40 -2.31
C TRP A 166 -5.08 23.77 -1.69
N GLN A 167 -4.69 23.84 -0.43
CA GLN A 167 -4.46 25.10 0.26
C GLN A 167 -3.31 25.00 1.24
N VAL A 168 -2.65 26.13 1.46
CA VAL A 168 -1.63 26.27 2.50
C VAL A 168 -2.33 26.48 3.83
N LYS A 169 -1.95 25.73 4.86
CA LYS A 169 -2.47 25.91 6.22
C LYS A 169 -1.32 26.03 7.22
N PRO A 170 -1.34 27.04 8.11
CA PRO A 170 -0.34 27.15 9.16
C PRO A 170 -0.50 26.02 10.17
N GLN A 171 0.62 25.50 10.69
CA GLN A 171 0.66 24.53 11.78
C GLN A 171 1.76 24.95 12.77
N SER A 172 1.63 24.57 14.05
CA SER A 172 2.67 24.84 15.05
C SER A 172 4.04 24.34 14.57
N GLY A 173 4.98 25.26 14.35
CA GLY A 173 6.33 24.95 13.86
C GLY A 173 6.49 24.85 12.33
N GLY A 174 5.49 25.23 11.52
CA GLY A 174 5.64 25.26 10.06
C GLY A 174 4.34 25.42 9.28
N VAL A 175 4.29 24.76 8.13
CA VAL A 175 3.18 24.81 7.18
C VAL A 175 2.85 23.39 6.73
N VAL A 176 1.56 23.12 6.58
CA VAL A 176 1.06 21.93 5.89
C VAL A 176 0.31 22.32 4.64
N ILE A 177 0.27 21.37 3.70
CA ILE A 177 -0.53 21.48 2.50
C ILE A 177 -1.76 20.62 2.72
N GLN A 178 -2.92 21.28 2.83
CA GLN A 178 -4.20 20.61 2.99
C GLN A 178 -4.76 20.25 1.62
N ALA A 179 -5.11 18.99 1.45
CA ALA A 179 -5.85 18.49 0.29
C ALA A 179 -7.33 18.31 0.68
N SER A 180 -8.24 18.82 -0.15
CA SER A 180 -9.69 18.68 0.01
C SER A 180 -10.24 17.87 -1.15
N ASN A 181 -10.94 16.79 -0.82
CA ASN A 181 -11.58 15.89 -1.77
C ASN A 181 -13.10 16.13 -1.77
N PRO A 182 -13.65 16.88 -2.74
CA PRO A 182 -15.09 17.13 -2.82
C PRO A 182 -15.86 16.01 -3.51
N THR A 183 -15.23 14.87 -3.82
CA THR A 183 -15.82 13.79 -4.63
C THR A 183 -16.29 12.62 -3.77
N PRO A 184 -17.18 11.74 -4.29
CA PRO A 184 -17.61 10.54 -3.60
C PRO A 184 -16.58 9.39 -3.64
N TYR A 185 -15.39 9.60 -4.22
CA TYR A 185 -14.35 8.58 -4.42
C TYR A 185 -13.16 8.83 -3.50
N HIS A 186 -12.48 7.77 -3.05
CA HIS A 186 -11.20 7.89 -2.36
C HIS A 186 -10.08 8.28 -3.34
N VAL A 187 -9.28 9.27 -2.97
CA VAL A 187 -8.11 9.68 -3.77
C VAL A 187 -6.84 9.20 -3.10
N SER A 188 -6.21 8.17 -3.68
CA SER A 188 -4.91 7.67 -3.23
C SER A 188 -3.79 8.32 -4.02
N PHE A 189 -2.81 8.90 -3.34
CA PHE A 189 -1.67 9.55 -3.97
C PHE A 189 -0.46 8.60 -4.07
N ASN A 190 0.21 8.63 -5.21
CA ASN A 190 1.53 8.01 -5.40
C ASN A 190 2.65 8.95 -4.94
N GLY A 191 2.44 10.26 -5.11
CA GLY A 191 3.38 11.29 -4.68
C GLY A 191 2.85 12.69 -4.96
N ALA A 192 3.42 13.68 -4.28
CA ALA A 192 3.15 15.09 -4.58
C ALA A 192 4.37 15.96 -4.24
N THR A 193 4.45 17.09 -4.93
CA THR A 193 5.50 18.09 -4.77
C THR A 193 4.90 19.48 -4.75
N LEU A 194 5.43 20.33 -3.89
CA LEU A 194 5.18 21.76 -3.86
C LEU A 194 6.30 22.47 -4.63
N GLU A 195 5.94 23.22 -5.66
CA GLU A 195 6.79 24.20 -6.32
C GLU A 195 6.50 25.59 -5.75
N ALA A 196 7.45 26.14 -5.01
CA ALA A 196 7.35 27.47 -4.41
C ALA A 196 8.74 28.11 -4.33
N ASN A 197 8.84 29.43 -4.50
CA ASN A 197 10.10 30.18 -4.42
C ASN A 197 11.24 29.61 -5.30
N GLY A 198 10.90 29.09 -6.48
CA GLY A 198 11.87 28.46 -7.40
C GLY A 198 12.43 27.11 -6.94
N LYS A 199 11.88 26.51 -5.86
CA LYS A 199 12.32 25.23 -5.30
C LYS A 199 11.17 24.20 -5.32
N LYS A 200 11.55 22.93 -5.32
CA LYS A 200 10.61 21.79 -5.19
C LYS A 200 10.74 21.15 -3.83
N TYR A 201 9.62 20.91 -3.18
CA TYR A 201 9.54 20.26 -1.87
C TYR A 201 8.66 19.03 -1.96
N SER A 202 9.10 17.90 -1.39
CA SER A 202 8.31 16.68 -1.33
C SER A 202 7.21 16.82 -0.28
N ILE A 203 5.98 16.46 -0.64
CA ILE A 203 4.84 16.41 0.27
C ILE A 203 4.61 14.94 0.67
N ALA A 204 4.49 14.68 1.97
CA ALA A 204 4.21 13.35 2.50
C ALA A 204 2.71 13.02 2.38
N VAL A 205 2.25 12.82 1.14
CA VAL A 205 0.85 12.53 0.83
C VAL A 205 0.44 11.09 1.16
N SER A 206 -0.82 10.94 1.53
CA SER A 206 -1.50 9.66 1.71
C SER A 206 -2.92 9.78 1.14
N MET A 207 -3.77 8.78 1.33
CA MET A 207 -5.12 8.78 0.78
C MET A 207 -6.04 9.81 1.46
N VAL A 208 -6.90 10.46 0.66
CA VAL A 208 -7.97 11.35 1.16
C VAL A 208 -9.32 10.68 0.92
N ALA A 209 -10.15 10.62 1.95
CA ALA A 209 -11.47 10.00 1.89
C ALA A 209 -12.48 10.87 1.11
N PRO A 210 -13.62 10.30 0.68
CA PRO A 210 -14.70 11.06 0.07
C PRO A 210 -15.20 12.19 0.95
N PHE A 211 -15.44 13.36 0.36
CA PHE A 211 -15.97 14.54 1.05
C PHE A 211 -15.17 14.93 2.31
N SER A 212 -13.86 14.70 2.31
CA SER A 212 -12.99 14.94 3.46
C SER A 212 -11.78 15.79 3.08
N GLN A 213 -11.03 16.17 4.11
CA GLN A 213 -9.76 16.90 3.98
C GLN A 213 -8.65 16.11 4.68
N ALA A 214 -7.41 16.28 4.24
CA ALA A 214 -6.23 15.78 4.93
C ALA A 214 -5.10 16.81 4.86
N ASP A 215 -4.37 16.96 5.97
CA ASP A 215 -3.23 17.86 6.08
C ASP A 215 -1.94 17.07 5.87
N PHE A 216 -1.10 17.49 4.92
CA PHE A 216 0.15 16.80 4.60
C PHE A 216 1.37 17.66 4.91
N ALA A 217 2.35 17.04 5.58
CA ALA A 217 3.62 17.68 5.89
C ALA A 217 4.47 17.88 4.63
N VAL A 218 5.13 19.03 4.55
CA VAL A 218 6.10 19.34 3.49
C VAL A 218 7.51 19.14 4.03
N LYS A 219 8.30 18.27 3.38
CA LYS A 219 9.67 17.96 3.81
C LYS A 219 10.61 19.12 3.46
N ASN A 220 11.45 19.51 4.41
CA ASN A 220 12.51 20.51 4.26
C ASN A 220 12.02 21.90 3.82
N LEU A 221 10.77 22.24 4.14
CA LEU A 221 10.23 23.57 3.89
C LEU A 221 10.65 24.52 5.01
N ASN A 222 11.61 25.41 4.72
CA ASN A 222 12.04 26.47 5.62
C ASN A 222 11.45 27.80 5.13
N GLY A 223 10.60 28.43 5.94
CA GLY A 223 9.95 29.71 5.64
C GLY A 223 8.49 29.59 5.20
N SER A 224 7.85 30.74 4.98
CA SER A 224 6.43 30.82 4.62
C SER A 224 6.21 30.63 3.13
N VAL A 225 5.10 29.96 2.78
CA VAL A 225 4.63 29.83 1.39
C VAL A 225 3.32 30.58 1.27
N SER A 226 3.30 31.64 0.45
CA SER A 226 2.09 32.40 0.14
C SER A 226 1.52 32.08 -1.23
N THR A 227 2.37 31.63 -2.16
CA THR A 227 2.00 31.21 -3.52
C THR A 227 2.81 29.99 -3.92
N GLY A 228 2.25 29.15 -4.76
CA GLY A 228 2.95 27.97 -5.27
C GLY A 228 2.06 27.11 -6.14
N LYS A 229 2.63 26.01 -6.62
CA LYS A 229 1.93 25.00 -7.41
C LYS A 229 2.16 23.63 -6.79
N VAL A 230 1.08 22.91 -6.51
CA VAL A 230 1.15 21.50 -6.14
C VAL A 230 1.06 20.66 -7.42
N ASN A 231 2.08 19.86 -7.69
CA ASN A 231 2.03 18.80 -8.70
C ASN A 231 1.92 17.47 -7.98
N TYR A 232 0.96 16.63 -8.38
CA TYR A 232 0.64 15.39 -7.68
C TYR A 232 0.26 14.29 -8.65
N GLN A 233 0.39 13.06 -8.18
CA GLN A 233 0.04 11.86 -8.94
C GLN A 233 -0.93 11.04 -8.10
N ILE A 234 -2.10 10.75 -8.66
CA ILE A 234 -3.07 9.84 -8.03
C ILE A 234 -2.93 8.46 -8.65
N ILE A 235 -3.30 7.43 -7.89
CA ILE A 235 -3.38 6.05 -8.37
C ILE A 235 -4.82 5.81 -8.82
N ASN A 236 -5.01 5.34 -10.06
CA ASN A 236 -6.31 4.96 -10.61
C ASN A 236 -6.73 3.54 -10.19
N ASP A 237 -7.90 3.09 -10.61
CA ASP A 237 -8.45 1.77 -10.24
C ASP A 237 -7.61 0.59 -10.71
N PHE A 238 -6.82 0.76 -11.77
CA PHE A 238 -5.93 -0.26 -12.34
C PHE A 238 -4.52 -0.23 -11.76
N GLY A 239 -4.24 0.67 -10.81
CA GLY A 239 -2.92 0.84 -10.20
C GLY A 239 -1.95 1.73 -10.99
N GLY A 240 -2.39 2.31 -12.10
CA GLY A 240 -1.61 3.30 -12.87
C GLY A 240 -1.69 4.70 -12.25
N THR A 241 -0.77 5.58 -12.62
CA THR A 241 -0.73 6.97 -12.13
C THR A 241 -1.44 7.93 -13.08
N ILE A 242 -2.13 8.92 -12.52
CA ILE A 242 -2.71 10.06 -13.25
C ILE A 242 -2.14 11.34 -12.64
N ASP A 243 -1.52 12.17 -13.48
CA ASP A 243 -0.93 13.43 -13.06
C ASP A 243 -1.99 14.51 -12.91
N GLY A 244 -1.83 15.32 -11.87
CA GLY A 244 -2.63 16.49 -11.58
C GLY A 244 -1.76 17.65 -11.13
N SER A 245 -2.28 18.86 -11.27
CA SER A 245 -1.65 20.04 -10.68
C SER A 245 -2.68 21.08 -10.27
N ALA A 246 -2.35 21.86 -9.24
CA ALA A 246 -3.19 22.93 -8.74
C ALA A 246 -2.31 24.08 -8.23
N SER A 247 -2.69 25.32 -8.52
CA SER A 247 -2.09 26.48 -7.87
C SER A 247 -2.64 26.62 -6.44
N LEU A 248 -1.80 27.09 -5.53
CA LEU A 248 -2.13 27.45 -4.15
C LEU A 248 -2.57 28.90 -4.03
#